data_AF-X1TDW7-F1
#
_entry.id   AF-X1TDW7-F1
#
_cell.length_a   1.000
_cell.length_b   1.000
_cell.length_c   1.000
_cell.angle_alpha   90.00
_cell.angle_beta   90.00
_cell.angle_gamma   90.00
#
_symmetry.space_group_name_H-M   'P 1'
#
loop_
_entity.id
_entity.type
_entity.pdbx_description
1 polymer ?
#
loop_
_entity_poly.entity_id
_entity_poly.type
_entity_poly.pdbx_seq_one_letter_code
_entity_poly.pdbx_strand_id
1 'polypeptide(L)'
;MPNRFAALTPEGDITRREEGHFSHRMGGFGAHEVIIETPSHNTPMALMSYEQVEKVLIAYQERYNALKKNRQLKFITIFKNQGWASGTSLAHPHSQLVATPIMTPYYRRRFDIAMDYYA
;
A
#
# COMPACT_ATOMS: atom_id res chain seq x y z
N MET A 1 3.69 -10.69 3.16
CA MET A 1 2.63 -11.71 3.38
C MET A 1 1.27 -11.04 3.36
N PRO A 2 0.15 -11.76 3.08
CA PRO A 2 -1.19 -11.18 3.19
C PRO A 2 -1.48 -10.67 4.60
N ASN A 3 -2.14 -9.51 4.71
CA ASN A 3 -2.61 -9.00 6.00
C ASN A 3 -3.80 -9.84 6.48
N ARG A 4 -3.77 -10.29 7.74
CA ARG A 4 -4.85 -11.08 8.36
C ARG A 4 -6.17 -10.32 8.43
N PHE A 5 -6.12 -9.01 8.57
CA PHE A 5 -7.28 -8.10 8.56
C PHE A 5 -7.19 -7.18 7.35
N ALA A 6 -7.13 -7.79 6.16
CA ALA A 6 -6.99 -7.07 4.90
C ALA A 6 -8.16 -6.12 4.67
N ALA A 7 -7.87 -4.90 4.22
CA ALA A 7 -8.88 -3.91 3.87
C ALA A 7 -9.44 -4.16 2.46
N LEU A 8 -8.67 -4.84 1.62
CA LEU A 8 -8.97 -5.19 0.25
C LEU A 8 -8.51 -6.62 -0.01
N THR A 9 -9.28 -7.36 -0.80
CA THR A 9 -8.98 -8.75 -1.13
C THR A 9 -8.93 -8.95 -2.65
N PRO A 10 -8.15 -9.92 -3.15
CA PRO A 10 -8.07 -10.22 -4.58
C PRO A 10 -9.41 -10.69 -5.18
N GLU A 11 -10.36 -11.15 -4.35
CA GLU A 11 -11.64 -11.71 -4.77
C GLU A 11 -12.77 -10.66 -4.85
N GLY A 12 -12.50 -9.38 -4.60
CA GLY A 12 -13.51 -8.32 -4.64
C GLY A 12 -14.03 -8.01 -6.06
N ASP A 13 -15.29 -7.54 -6.15
CA ASP A 13 -15.87 -7.05 -7.42
C ASP A 13 -15.28 -5.68 -7.80
N ILE A 14 -14.72 -5.57 -9.01
CA ILE A 14 -14.19 -4.31 -9.57
C ILE A 14 -15.27 -3.45 -10.22
N THR A 15 -16.49 -3.97 -10.36
CA THR A 15 -17.57 -3.28 -11.05
C THR A 15 -18.03 -2.09 -10.23
N ARG A 16 -17.93 -0.90 -10.83
CA ARG A 16 -18.51 0.31 -10.24
C ARG A 16 -20.02 0.26 -10.47
N ARG A 17 -20.78 0.29 -9.38
CA ARG A 17 -22.25 0.35 -9.39
C ARG A 17 -22.69 1.74 -9.02
N GLU A 18 -23.67 2.26 -9.74
CA GLU A 18 -24.31 3.53 -9.43
C GLU A 18 -25.56 3.27 -8.59
N GLU A 19 -25.65 3.95 -7.44
CA GLU A 19 -26.82 3.98 -6.58
C GLU A 19 -27.36 5.41 -6.55
N GLY A 20 -28.21 5.73 -7.54
CA GLY A 20 -28.73 7.08 -7.75
C GLY A 20 -27.68 8.04 -8.32
N HIS A 21 -27.96 9.35 -8.24
CA HIS A 21 -27.17 10.38 -8.93
C HIS A 21 -25.82 10.71 -8.28
N PHE A 22 -25.63 10.38 -7.00
CA PHE A 22 -24.47 10.81 -6.22
C PHE A 22 -23.70 9.68 -5.54
N SER A 23 -24.24 8.45 -5.54
CA SER A 23 -23.60 7.33 -4.86
C SER A 23 -23.00 6.39 -5.89
N HIS A 24 -21.70 6.17 -5.80
CA HIS A 24 -21.03 5.12 -6.55
C HIS A 24 -20.38 4.17 -5.56
N ARG A 25 -20.56 2.87 -5.77
CA ARG A 25 -19.95 1.81 -4.98
C ARG A 25 -19.08 0.91 -5.86
N MET A 26 -18.10 0.29 -5.24
CA MET A 26 -17.25 -0.74 -5.84
C MET A 26 -16.95 -1.75 -4.74
N GLY A 27 -16.73 -3.02 -5.11
CA GLY A 27 -16.26 -4.02 -4.16
C GLY A 27 -14.87 -3.70 -3.64
N GLY A 28 -14.51 -4.30 -2.50
CA GLY A 28 -13.19 -4.17 -1.87
C GLY A 28 -12.09 -4.95 -2.59
N PHE A 29 -11.99 -4.81 -3.92
CA PHE A 29 -10.95 -5.45 -4.71
C PHE A 29 -9.59 -4.80 -4.45
N GLY A 30 -8.55 -5.60 -4.29
CA GLY A 30 -7.19 -5.10 -4.18
C GLY A 30 -6.25 -6.09 -3.50
N ALA A 31 -5.16 -5.58 -2.93
CA ALA A 31 -4.29 -6.36 -2.07
C ALA A 31 -3.90 -5.53 -0.84
N HIS A 32 -3.83 -6.19 0.32
CA HIS A 32 -3.27 -5.62 1.53
C HIS A 32 -2.25 -6.61 2.11
N GLU A 33 -0.98 -6.22 2.10
CA GLU A 33 0.14 -7.02 2.57
C GLU A 33 0.86 -6.36 3.74
N VAL A 34 1.46 -7.19 4.59
CA VAL A 34 2.44 -6.80 5.60
C VAL A 34 3.81 -7.27 5.16
N ILE A 35 4.80 -6.37 5.22
CA ILE A 35 6.20 -6.64 4.95
C ILE A 35 6.94 -6.61 6.29
N ILE A 36 7.38 -7.77 6.76
CA ILE A 36 8.20 -7.88 7.97
C ILE A 36 9.61 -7.46 7.61
N GLU A 37 10.15 -6.47 8.33
CA GLU A 37 11.40 -5.81 7.94
C GLU A 37 12.65 -6.54 8.48
N THR A 38 12.50 -7.24 9.60
CA THR A 38 13.61 -7.89 10.30
C THR A 38 13.08 -9.05 11.14
N PRO A 39 13.88 -10.11 11.39
CA PRO A 39 13.54 -11.09 12.42
C PRO A 39 13.63 -10.51 13.85
N SER A 40 14.33 -9.40 14.07
CA SER A 40 14.53 -8.81 15.41
C SER A 40 13.36 -7.95 15.85
N HIS A 41 12.70 -8.33 16.94
CA HIS A 41 11.49 -7.66 17.42
C HIS A 41 11.69 -6.22 17.88
N ASN A 42 12.87 -5.87 18.36
CA ASN A 42 13.14 -4.58 19.00
C ASN A 42 14.07 -3.68 18.17
N THR A 43 14.26 -3.98 16.89
CA THR A 43 15.17 -3.23 16.02
C THR A 43 14.37 -2.43 15.00
N PRO A 44 13.90 -1.21 15.32
CA PRO A 44 13.26 -0.34 14.33
C PRO A 44 14.21 -0.05 13.18
N MET A 45 13.64 0.29 12.01
CA MET A 45 14.42 0.58 10.79
C MET A 45 15.53 1.62 11.00
N ALA A 46 15.32 2.61 11.89
CA ALA A 46 16.32 3.63 12.22
C ALA A 46 17.58 3.08 12.92
N LEU A 47 17.52 1.86 13.49
CA LEU A 47 18.63 1.18 14.14
C LEU A 47 19.19 0.02 13.31
N MET A 48 18.69 -0.18 12.09
CA MET A 48 19.18 -1.20 11.17
C MET A 48 20.46 -0.74 10.47
N SER A 49 21.31 -1.69 10.07
CA SER A 49 22.44 -1.39 9.18
C SER A 49 21.95 -1.00 7.78
N TYR A 50 22.78 -0.32 6.99
CA TYR A 50 22.44 0.01 5.61
C TYR A 50 22.08 -1.22 4.77
N GLU A 51 22.81 -2.33 4.96
CA GLU A 51 22.55 -3.60 4.27
C GLU A 51 21.18 -4.20 4.64
N GLN A 52 20.74 -4.02 5.89
CA GLN A 52 19.42 -4.47 6.32
C GLN A 52 18.32 -3.60 5.69
N VAL A 53 18.50 -2.27 5.68
CA VAL A 53 17.55 -1.35 5.03
C VAL A 53 17.48 -1.60 3.53
N GLU A 54 18.61 -1.85 2.87
CA GLU A 54 18.68 -2.23 1.46
C GLU A 54 17.82 -3.46 1.17
N LYS A 55 17.94 -4.52 1.98
CA LYS A 55 17.11 -5.72 1.84
C LYS A 55 15.61 -5.42 1.97
N VAL A 56 15.24 -4.50 2.86
CA VAL A 56 13.83 -4.07 2.99
C VAL A 56 13.36 -3.34 1.73
N LEU A 57 14.17 -2.44 1.17
CA LEU A 57 13.84 -1.73 -0.07
C LEU A 57 13.78 -2.66 -1.29
N ILE A 58 14.65 -3.66 -1.36
CA ILE A 58 14.59 -4.73 -2.36
C ILE A 58 13.25 -5.48 -2.22
N ALA A 59 12.87 -5.88 -1.00
CA ALA A 59 11.60 -6.54 -0.77
C ALA A 59 10.40 -5.66 -1.18
N TYR A 60 10.44 -4.35 -0.91
CA TYR A 60 9.43 -3.40 -1.40
C TYR A 60 9.32 -3.41 -2.92
N GLN A 61 10.45 -3.31 -3.61
CA GLN A 61 10.51 -3.30 -5.07
C GLN A 61 9.98 -4.61 -5.66
N GLU A 62 10.36 -5.76 -5.12
CA GLU A 62 9.89 -7.07 -5.55
C GLU A 62 8.37 -7.21 -5.41
N ARG A 63 7.82 -6.83 -4.25
CA ARG A 63 6.37 -6.89 -4.01
C ARG A 63 5.61 -5.91 -4.91
N TYR A 64 6.11 -4.69 -5.07
CA TYR A 64 5.54 -3.70 -5.98
C TYR A 64 5.50 -4.23 -7.42
N ASN A 65 6.62 -4.76 -7.92
CA ASN A 65 6.72 -5.29 -9.27
C ASN A 65 5.84 -6.51 -9.49
N ALA A 66 5.67 -7.36 -8.48
CA ALA A 66 4.75 -8.49 -8.54
C ALA A 66 3.29 -8.02 -8.71
N LEU A 67 2.86 -7.03 -7.92
CA LEU A 67 1.48 -6.51 -7.95
C LEU A 67 1.20 -5.63 -9.18
N LYS A 68 2.19 -4.86 -9.65
CA LYS A 68 2.09 -4.00 -10.85
C LYS A 68 1.71 -4.79 -12.11
N LYS A 69 2.01 -6.10 -12.18
CA LYS A 69 1.63 -6.96 -13.30
C LYS A 69 0.11 -7.09 -13.45
N ASN A 70 -0.66 -6.91 -12.38
CA ASN A 70 -2.12 -6.93 -12.44
C ASN A 70 -2.64 -5.56 -12.89
N ARG A 71 -3.09 -5.45 -14.15
CA ARG A 71 -3.61 -4.20 -14.73
C ARG A 71 -4.87 -3.66 -14.05
N GLN A 72 -5.55 -4.46 -13.24
CA GLN A 72 -6.71 -4.01 -12.46
C GLN A 72 -6.28 -3.14 -11.26
N LEU A 73 -5.08 -3.34 -10.72
CA LEU A 73 -4.50 -2.49 -9.69
C LEU A 73 -3.93 -1.23 -10.34
N LYS A 74 -4.45 -0.07 -9.95
CA LYS A 74 -4.09 1.23 -10.54
C LYS A 74 -3.16 2.03 -9.65
N PHE A 75 -3.13 1.72 -8.37
CA PHE A 75 -2.32 2.46 -7.41
C PHE A 75 -1.80 1.51 -6.33
N ILE A 76 -0.51 1.59 -6.04
CA ILE A 76 0.15 0.77 -5.01
C ILE A 76 0.86 1.74 -4.07
N THR A 77 0.52 1.67 -2.79
CA THR A 77 1.13 2.48 -1.73
C THR A 77 1.87 1.57 -0.77
N ILE A 78 3.13 1.89 -0.49
CA ILE A 78 3.91 1.28 0.57
C ILE A 78 4.09 2.35 1.66
N PHE A 79 3.78 2.00 2.90
CA PHE A 79 3.86 2.93 4.02
C PHE A 79 4.25 2.21 5.30
N LYS A 80 4.74 2.98 6.28
CA LYS A 80 5.14 2.49 7.59
C LYS A 80 4.54 3.40 8.66
N ASN A 81 3.86 2.78 9.62
CA ASN A 81 3.41 3.45 10.84
C ASN A 81 4.34 3.01 11.98
N GLN A 82 4.99 3.97 12.63
CA GLN A 82 5.95 3.70 13.70
C GLN A 82 5.63 4.52 14.96
N GLY A 83 5.60 3.84 16.10
CA GLY A 83 5.38 4.45 17.41
C GLY A 83 3.93 4.36 17.88
N TRP A 84 3.72 4.41 19.20
CA TRP A 84 2.42 4.18 19.82
C TRP A 84 1.34 5.17 19.34
N ALA A 85 1.73 6.42 19.06
CA ALA A 85 0.82 7.46 18.59
C ALA A 85 0.47 7.36 17.09
N SER A 86 1.10 6.46 16.33
CA SER A 86 0.89 6.34 14.88
C SER A 86 -0.23 5.35 14.50
N GLY A 87 -1.01 4.87 15.48
CA GLY A 87 -2.03 3.84 15.25
C GLY A 87 -1.46 2.45 14.91
N THR A 88 -0.18 2.19 15.21
CA THR A 88 0.38 0.83 15.07
C THR A 88 -0.13 -0.07 16.19
N SER A 89 -0.64 -1.26 15.83
CA SER A 89 -1.08 -2.27 16.78
C SER A 89 0.01 -3.30 17.10
N LEU A 90 1.08 -3.34 16.31
CA LEU A 90 2.18 -4.29 16.44
C LEU A 90 3.50 -3.54 16.66
N ALA A 91 4.20 -3.89 17.74
CA ALA A 91 5.51 -3.33 18.06
C ALA A 91 6.62 -3.80 17.12
N HIS A 92 6.49 -5.02 16.58
CA HIS A 92 7.46 -5.61 15.67
C HIS A 92 7.64 -4.74 14.41
N PRO A 93 8.88 -4.47 13.94
CA PRO A 93 9.13 -3.64 12.76
C PRO A 93 8.52 -4.23 11.50
N HIS A 94 7.53 -3.51 10.97
CA HIS A 94 6.86 -3.88 9.73
C HIS A 94 6.45 -2.64 8.95
N SER A 95 6.23 -2.87 7.66
CA SER A 95 5.61 -1.95 6.74
C SER A 95 4.38 -2.59 6.13
N GLN A 96 3.55 -1.77 5.51
CA GLN A 96 2.32 -2.20 4.84
C GLN A 96 2.36 -1.81 3.38
N LEU A 97 1.76 -2.65 2.55
CA LEU A 97 1.55 -2.39 1.14
C LEU A 97 0.06 -2.56 0.86
N VAL A 98 -0.55 -1.52 0.29
CA VAL A 98 -1.94 -1.54 -0.15
C VAL A 98 -2.00 -1.23 -1.64
N ALA A 99 -2.65 -2.11 -2.40
CA ALA A 99 -2.89 -1.93 -3.82
C ALA A 99 -4.39 -1.82 -4.10
N THR A 100 -4.78 -0.75 -4.81
CA THR A 100 -6.18 -0.39 -5.08
C THR A 100 -6.46 -0.33 -6.59
N PRO A 101 -7.70 -0.61 -7.02
CA PRO A 101 -8.14 -0.42 -8.40
C PRO A 101 -8.40 1.04 -8.77
N ILE A 102 -8.31 1.95 -7.80
CA ILE A 102 -8.49 3.38 -7.97
C ILE A 102 -7.30 4.14 -7.40
N MET A 103 -6.92 5.23 -8.06
CA MET A 103 -5.96 6.18 -7.53
C MET A 103 -6.65 7.10 -6.53
N THR A 104 -6.02 7.37 -5.39
CA THR A 104 -6.63 8.26 -4.40
C THR A 104 -6.69 9.70 -4.94
N PRO A 105 -7.74 10.49 -4.61
CA PRO A 105 -7.89 11.84 -5.13
C PRO A 105 -6.70 12.75 -4.84
N TYR A 106 -6.04 12.57 -3.69
CA TYR A 106 -4.86 13.33 -3.30
C TYR A 106 -3.72 13.17 -4.31
N TYR A 107 -3.35 11.92 -4.64
CA TYR A 107 -2.27 11.69 -5.59
C TYR A 107 -2.69 12.05 -7.01
N ARG A 108 -3.96 11.82 -7.39
CA ARG A 108 -4.46 12.20 -8.72
C ARG A 108 -4.31 13.69 -8.96
N ARG A 109 -4.76 14.51 -8.01
CA ARG A 109 -4.62 15.97 -8.08
C ARG A 109 -3.17 16.41 -8.22
N ARG A 110 -2.24 15.80 -7.47
CA ARG A 110 -0.81 16.12 -7.57
C ARG A 110 -0.22 15.75 -8.92
N PHE A 111 -0.66 14.62 -9.49
CA PHE A 111 -0.26 14.20 -10.82
C PHE A 111 -0.77 15.18 -11.88
N ASP A 112 -2.04 15.57 -11.81
CA ASP A 112 -2.65 16.53 -12.74
C ASP A 112 -1.90 17.88 -12.70
N ILE A 113 -1.64 18.43 -11.50
CA ILE A 113 -0.87 19.68 -11.34
C ILE A 113 0.54 19.55 -11.93
N ALA A 114 1.21 18.41 -11.72
CA ALA A 114 2.55 18.20 -12.26
C ALA A 114 2.52 18.14 -13.79
N MET A 115 1.53 17.46 -14.38
CA MET A 115 1.35 17.41 -15.83
C MET A 115 1.06 18.78 -16.43
N ASP A 116 0.19 19.56 -15.78
CA ASP A 116 -0.17 20.92 -16.22
C ASP A 116 1.04 21.87 -16.19
N TYR A 117 1.99 21.69 -15.27
CA TYR A 117 3.20 22.51 -15.20
C TYR A 117 4.18 22.26 -16.36
N TYR A 118 4.20 21.04 -16.91
CA TYR A 118 5.10 20.65 -18.00
C TYR A 118 4.44 20.64 -19.39
N ALA A 119 3.16 21.00 -19.47
CA ALA A 119 2.41 21.15 -20.72
C ALA A 119 2.61 22.55 -21.32
#